data_AF-A0A497QDF8-F1
#
_entry.id   AF-A0A497QDF8-F1
#
_cell.length_a   1.000
_cell.length_b   1.000
_cell.length_c   1.000
_cell.angle_alpha   90.00
_cell.angle_beta   90.00
_cell.angle_gamma   90.00
#
_symmetry.space_group_name_H-M   'P 1'
#
loop_
_entity.id
_entity.type
_entity.pdbx_description
1 polymer ?
#
loop_
_entity_poly.entity_id
_entity_poly.type
_entity_poly.pdbx_seq_one_letter_code
_entity_poly.pdbx_strand_id
1 'polypeptide(L)' 'MSGDWKLLIRTAFERIAGHMANLDRVRGVVEQVIRSASNLEEAIGLLRREPVGEDITLMTDIRILINEIEHTVRRRELSE' A
#
# COMPACT_ATOMS: atom_id res chain seq x y z
N MET A 1 -2.43 4.12 -20.20
CA MET A 1 -2.96 5.13 -19.26
C MET A 1 -2.03 5.23 -18.07
N SER A 2 -1.40 6.38 -17.79
CA SER A 2 -0.74 6.61 -16.50
C SER A 2 -1.84 6.81 -15.45
N GLY A 3 -2.61 5.75 -15.18
CA GLY A 3 -3.63 5.73 -14.15
C GLY A 3 -2.94 6.05 -12.84
N ASP A 4 -3.41 7.09 -12.15
CA ASP A 4 -2.76 7.65 -10.97
C ASP A 4 -2.58 6.57 -9.90
N TRP A 5 -1.41 5.93 -9.90
CA TRP A 5 -1.09 4.81 -9.01
C TRP A 5 -1.10 5.26 -7.56
N LYS A 6 -0.93 6.56 -7.30
CA LYS A 6 -1.06 7.16 -5.98
C LYS A 6 -2.50 7.08 -5.50
N LEU A 7 -3.47 7.38 -6.37
CA LEU A 7 -4.89 7.20 -6.07
C LEU A 7 -5.23 5.73 -5.83
N LEU A 8 -4.62 4.80 -6.59
CA LEU A 8 -4.81 3.36 -6.37
C LEU A 8 -4.35 2.95 -4.97
N ILE A 9 -3.15 3.35 -4.55
CA ILE A 9 -2.62 3.04 -3.21
C ILE A 9 -3.50 3.66 -2.12
N ARG A 10 -3.92 4.92 -2.26
CA ARG A 10 -4.82 5.56 -1.29
C ARG A 10 -6.16 4.85 -1.18
N THR A 11 -6.75 4.47 -2.32
CA THR A 11 -8.01 3.72 -2.34
C THR A 11 -7.85 2.36 -1.65
N ALA A 12 -6.75 1.65 -1.90
CA ALA A 12 -6.46 0.38 -1.25
C ALA A 12 -6.32 0.56 0.28
N PHE A 13 -5.60 1.59 0.71
CA PHE A 13 -5.44 1.93 2.13
C PHE A 13 -6.78 2.26 2.80
N GLU A 14 -7.62 3.11 2.21
CA GLU A 14 -8.92 3.49 2.78
C GLU A 14 -9.85 2.30 3.00
N ARG A 15 -9.83 1.31 2.10
CA ARG A 15 -10.65 0.09 2.21
C ARG A 15 -10.31 -0.78 3.41
N ILE A 16 -9.05 -0.79 3.81
CA ILE A 16 -8.55 -1.65 4.90
C ILE A 16 -8.25 -0.87 6.17
N ALA A 17 -8.31 0.47 6.14
CA ALA A 17 -7.99 1.35 7.25
C ALA A 17 -8.78 1.02 8.52
N GLY A 18 -10.06 0.63 8.39
CA GLY A 18 -10.91 0.23 9.52
C GLY A 18 -10.52 -1.10 10.17
N HIS A 19 -9.60 -1.86 9.56
CA HIS A 19 -9.15 -3.17 10.04
C HIS A 19 -7.69 -3.15 10.52
N MET A 20 -6.98 -2.02 10.38
CA MET A 20 -5.58 -1.90 10.75
C MET A 20 -5.42 -1.61 12.24
N ALA A 21 -4.46 -2.30 12.87
CA ALA A 21 -4.08 -1.99 14.24
C ALA A 21 -3.13 -0.78 14.31
N ASN A 22 -2.31 -0.56 13.29
CA ASN A 22 -1.31 0.51 13.22
C ASN A 22 -1.69 1.62 12.22
N LEU A 23 -2.94 2.06 12.20
CA LEU A 23 -3.48 2.98 11.19
C LEU A 23 -2.59 4.19 10.91
N ASP A 24 -2.19 4.94 11.94
CA ASP A 24 -1.41 6.17 11.77
C ASP A 24 0.00 5.92 11.25
N ARG A 25 0.64 4.83 11.69
CA ARG A 25 1.98 4.44 11.23
C ARG A 25 1.93 4.00 9.78
N VAL A 26 0.94 3.17 9.41
CA VAL A 26 0.74 2.74 8.02
C VAL A 26 0.41 3.93 7.13
N ARG A 27 -0.39 4.90 7.60
CA ARG A 27 -0.65 6.15 6.87
C ARG A 27 0.65 6.91 6.60
N GLY A 28 1.51 7.04 7.62
CA GLY A 28 2.82 7.68 7.47
C GLY A 28 3.67 7.00 6.40
N VAL A 29 3.73 5.67 6.45
CA VAL A 29 4.41 4.83 5.45
C VAL A 29 3.83 5.05 4.04
N VAL A 30 2.51 5.01 3.88
CA VAL A 30 1.83 5.24 2.59
C VAL A 30 2.20 6.60 2.01
N GLU A 31 2.11 7.66 2.79
CA GLU A 31 2.42 9.01 2.32
C GLU A 31 3.91 9.19 2.01
N GLN A 32 4.81 8.55 2.77
CA GLN A 32 6.24 8.50 2.44
C GLN A 32 6.47 7.79 1.11
N VAL A 33 5.89 6.61 0.92
CA VAL A 33 6.03 5.82 -0.31
C VAL A 33 5.51 6.57 -1.53
N ILE A 34 4.34 7.22 -1.41
CA ILE A 34 3.75 8.03 -2.49
C ILE A 34 4.63 9.22 -2.90
N ARG A 35 5.38 9.80 -1.95
CA ARG A 35 6.32 10.89 -2.22
C ARG A 35 7.63 10.39 -2.82
N SER A 36 8.11 9.23 -2.39
CA SER A 36 9.44 8.72 -2.76
C SER A 36 9.44 7.89 -4.04
N ALA A 37 8.36 7.17 -4.35
CA ALA A 37 8.29 6.32 -5.53
C ALA A 37 7.92 7.09 -6.80
N SER A 38 8.49 6.66 -7.92
CA SER A 38 8.23 7.19 -9.26
C SER A 38 7.09 6.44 -9.95
N ASN A 39 6.85 5.18 -9.58
CA ASN A 39 5.81 4.32 -10.14
C ASN A 39 5.29 3.30 -9.10
N LEU A 40 4.25 2.55 -9.48
CA LEU A 40 3.60 1.58 -8.61
C LEU A 40 4.52 0.44 -8.16
N GLU A 41 5.35 -0.08 -9.06
CA GLU A 41 6.27 -1.18 -8.75
C GLU A 41 7.29 -0.76 -7.70
N GLU A 42 7.87 0.43 -7.86
CA GLU A 42 8.78 1.03 -6.89
C GLU A 42 8.07 1.26 -5.55
N ALA A 43 6.83 1.74 -5.56
CA ALA A 43 6.04 1.94 -4.35
C ALA A 43 5.82 0.63 -3.57
N ILE A 44 5.44 -0.45 -4.25
CA ILE A 44 5.31 -1.79 -3.64
C ILE A 44 6.67 -2.27 -3.11
N GLY A 45 7.76 -2.01 -3.84
CA GLY A 45 9.12 -2.30 -3.42
C GLY A 45 9.49 -1.59 -2.11
N LEU A 46 9.13 -0.31 -1.95
CA LEU A 46 9.35 0.45 -0.72
C LEU A 46 8.49 -0.07 0.44
N LEU A 47 7.20 -0.37 0.22
CA LEU A 47 6.34 -0.98 1.24
C LEU A 47 6.90 -2.30 1.77
N ARG A 48 7.48 -3.13 0.89
CA ARG A 48 8.12 -4.40 1.28
C ARG A 48 9.38 -4.20 2.12
N ARG A 49 10.02 -3.03 2.04
CA ARG A 49 11.26 -2.69 2.75
C ARG A 49 11.04 -1.96 4.08
N GLU A 50 9.87 -1.39 4.31
CA GLU A 50 9.53 -0.69 5.57
C GLU A 50 9.49 -1.57 6.84
N PRO A 51 9.09 -2.86 6.80
CA PRO A 51 9.15 -3.69 8.00
C PRO A 51 10.56 -4.26 8.23
N VAL A 52 11.43 -3.47 8.87
CA VAL A 52 12.71 -3.96 9.41
C VAL A 52 12.72 -3.77 10.93
N GLY A 53 12.01 -4.64 11.66
CA GLY A 53 12.17 -4.79 13.12
C GLY A 53 10.90 -4.98 13.95
N GLU A 54 10.96 -5.97 14.85
CA GLU A 54 10.17 -6.33 16.07
C GLU A 54 8.63 -6.22 16.11
N ASP A 55 7.98 -5.36 15.33
CA ASP A 55 6.53 -5.16 15.38
C ASP A 55 5.78 -6.00 14.35
N ILE A 56 5.50 -7.25 14.75
CA ILE A 56 4.77 -8.23 13.93
C ILE A 56 3.40 -7.70 13.45
N THR A 57 2.75 -6.84 14.26
CA THR A 57 1.43 -6.29 13.93
C THR A 57 1.55 -5.28 12.78
N LEU A 58 2.52 -4.37 12.84
CA LEU A 58 2.77 -3.44 11.74
C LEU A 58 3.16 -4.19 10.46
N MET A 59 4.01 -5.21 10.58
CA MET A 59 4.38 -6.07 9.43
C MET A 59 3.14 -6.69 8.78
N THR A 60 2.18 -7.11 9.60
CA THR A 60 0.92 -7.71 9.13
C THR A 60 0.06 -6.68 8.43
N ASP A 61 -0.12 -5.49 9.01
CA ASP A 61 -0.89 -4.39 8.40
C ASP A 61 -0.30 -3.97 7.03
N ILE A 62 1.03 -3.88 6.92
CA ILE A 62 1.73 -3.58 5.65
C ILE A 62 1.51 -4.69 4.61
N ARG A 63 1.56 -5.97 5.02
CA ARG A 63 1.29 -7.10 4.12
C ARG A 63 -0.16 -7.09 3.61
N ILE A 64 -1.13 -6.79 4.48
CA ILE A 64 -2.54 -6.66 4.09
C ILE A 64 -2.70 -5.52 3.07
N LEU A 65 -2.02 -4.39 3.29
CA LEU A 65 -2.00 -3.28 2.34
C LEU A 65 -1.45 -3.67 0.97
N ILE A 66 -0.28 -4.34 0.91
CA ILE A 66 0.30 -4.81 -0.34
C ILE A 66 -0.67 -5.73 -1.08
N ASN A 67 -1.31 -6.67 -0.37
CA ASN A 67 -2.28 -7.58 -0.96
C ASN A 67 -3.49 -6.85 -1.55
N GLU A 68 -4.05 -5.85 -0.88
CA GLU A 68 -5.19 -5.08 -1.41
C GLU A 68 -4.79 -4.19 -2.59
N ILE A 69 -3.55 -3.67 -2.62
CA ILE A 69 -2.99 -2.96 -3.79
C ILE A 69 -2.95 -3.91 -4.99
N GLU A 70 -2.31 -5.07 -4.85
CA GLU A 70 -2.20 -6.05 -5.95
C GLU A 70 -3.57 -6.59 -6.39
N HIS A 71 -4.51 -6.77 -5.46
CA HIS A 71 -5.89 -7.16 -5.78
C HIS A 71 -6.65 -6.05 -6.53
N THR A 72 -6.41 -4.78 -6.17
CA THR A 72 -7.00 -3.64 -6.88
C THR A 72 -6.45 -3.49 -8.30
N VAL A 73 -5.15 -3.70 -8.50
CA VAL A 73 -4.53 -3.74 -9.83
C VAL A 73 -5.15 -4.83 -10.68
N ARG A 74 -5.15 -6.08 -10.20
CA ARG A 74 -5.72 -7.23 -10.92
C ARG A 74 -7.18 -7.01 -11.32
N ARG A 75 -8.01 -6.44 -10.43
CA ARG A 75 -9.42 -6.13 -10.77
C ARG A 75 -9.56 -5.10 -11.88
N ARG A 76 -8.66 -4.10 -11.94
CA ARG A 76 -8.68 -3.09 -13.01
C ARG A 76 -8.27 -3.70 -14.34
N GLU A 77 -7.21 -4.51 -14.35
CA GLU A 77 -6.75 -5.23 -15.55
C GLU A 77 -7.80 -6.20 -16.13
N LEU A 78 -8.64 -6.78 -15.28
CA LEU A 78 -9.73 -7.66 -15.71
C LEU A 78 -11.01 -6.92 -16.15
N SER A 79 -11.09 -5.62 -15.88
CA SER A 79 -12.26 -4.78 -16.24
C SER A 79 -12.01 -3.94 -17.50
N GLU A 80 -10.80 -4.02 -18.07
CA GLU A 80 -10.37 -3.40 -19.33
C GLU A 80 -10.33 -4.45 -20.45
#